data_AF-A0A7C2A1L0-F1
#
_entry.id   AF-A0A7C2A1L0-F1
#
_cell.length_a   1.000
_cell.length_b   1.000
_cell.length_c   1.000
_cell.angle_alpha   90.00
_cell.angle_beta   90.00
_cell.angle_gamma   90.00
#
_symmetry.space_group_name_H-M   'P 1'
#
loop_
_entity.id
_entity.type
_entity.pdbx_description
1 polymer ?
#
loop_
_entity_poly.entity_id
_entity_poly.type
_entity_poly.pdbx_seq_one_letter_code
_entity_poly.pdbx_strand_id
1 'polypeptide(L)'
;MKRLIIALIIFAVSTLWAQDAKSLLKTYQRNFAIASLDVKIQVVEDAGKSDSPDMAPLYLQAVDYVLDNQALMESDPRFRRLATGAVNQIGKIAYQEAAFSVWKLFGADVETQLRISVMNSLGVIAAGVDELIENMYLWLDRQNNVYQTGTVPDLRVVAACIRALGRLGDENAFPIVFSAMNVGYSTQIADLARETLLELEGDLKDHLYTVLQNSPLLEKKQALIMALESDRLNDNEKAEIAEFGLDVGLHTGTADVLEQKIARDLRFFSNQALSSRKWSQAASLVIEHFDSTVLEFERGISDKRFLLEAIDSLGNMSVHEAAVRLIQYLVLLNSYTEKLQTYDEEIVIRVVTNLGKLGDKAAFDDLIYAQYLDYSDIVRKEARKALESLQW
;
A
#
# COMPACT_ATOMS: atom_id res chain seq x y z
N MET A 1 16.64 -50.88 34.25
CA MET A 1 15.84 -51.74 33.35
C MET A 1 14.36 -51.33 33.21
N LYS A 2 13.64 -50.90 34.26
CA LYS A 2 12.21 -50.51 34.13
C LYS A 2 11.92 -49.21 33.35
N ARG A 3 12.90 -48.30 33.19
CA ARG A 3 12.73 -47.06 32.39
C ARG A 3 12.98 -47.25 30.88
N LEU A 4 13.64 -48.34 30.46
CA LEU A 4 13.93 -48.61 29.04
C LEU A 4 12.75 -49.31 28.32
N ILE A 5 11.89 -50.02 29.05
CA ILE A 5 10.76 -50.77 28.51
C ILE A 5 9.55 -49.85 28.21
N ILE A 6 9.41 -48.75 28.96
CA ILE A 6 8.31 -47.78 28.76
C ILE A 6 8.55 -46.93 27.49
N ALA A 7 9.80 -46.60 27.17
CA ALA A 7 10.15 -45.91 25.92
C ALA A 7 9.93 -46.77 24.66
N LEU A 8 10.07 -48.10 24.77
CA LEU A 8 9.87 -49.03 23.65
C LEU A 8 8.39 -49.31 23.35
N ILE A 9 7.51 -49.20 24.34
CA ILE A 9 6.06 -49.37 24.17
C ILE A 9 5.41 -48.11 23.58
N ILE A 10 5.90 -46.92 23.94
CA ILE A 10 5.43 -45.65 23.33
C ILE A 10 5.84 -45.55 21.85
N PHE A 11 6.97 -46.14 21.46
CA PHE A 11 7.39 -46.23 20.05
C PHE A 11 6.66 -47.33 19.26
N ALA A 12 6.13 -48.37 19.92
CA ALA A 12 5.39 -49.46 19.27
C ALA A 12 3.91 -49.10 19.00
N VAL A 13 3.30 -48.27 19.84
CA VAL A 13 1.91 -47.83 19.64
C VAL A 13 1.78 -46.87 18.46
N SER A 14 2.78 -46.02 18.18
CA SER A 14 2.79 -45.19 16.98
C SER A 14 2.97 -46.00 15.67
N THR A 15 3.67 -47.14 15.73
CA THR A 15 3.86 -48.00 14.55
C THR A 15 2.63 -48.78 14.11
N LEU A 16 1.71 -49.10 15.02
CA LEU A 16 0.46 -49.81 14.70
C LEU A 16 -0.53 -48.91 13.94
N TRP A 17 -0.68 -47.65 14.36
CA TRP A 17 -1.57 -46.69 13.69
C TRP A 17 -1.06 -46.27 12.31
N ALA A 18 0.27 -46.17 12.14
CA ALA A 18 0.89 -45.87 10.84
C ALA A 18 0.74 -47.00 9.82
N GLN A 19 0.58 -48.26 10.27
CA GLN A 19 0.39 -49.41 9.38
C GLN A 19 -1.04 -49.45 8.80
N ASP A 20 -2.04 -49.13 9.62
CA ASP A 20 -3.43 -49.05 9.19
C ASP A 20 -3.67 -47.88 8.22
N ALA A 21 -3.11 -46.69 8.52
CA ALA A 21 -3.20 -45.53 7.63
C ALA A 21 -2.60 -45.76 6.23
N LYS A 22 -1.42 -46.40 6.16
CA LYS A 22 -0.78 -46.75 4.88
C LYS A 22 -1.58 -47.79 4.09
N SER A 23 -2.22 -48.74 4.77
CA SER A 23 -3.06 -49.74 4.10
C SER A 23 -4.37 -49.13 3.56
N LEU A 24 -4.94 -48.18 4.31
CA LEU A 24 -6.11 -47.41 3.92
C LEU A 24 -5.82 -46.52 2.71
N LEU A 25 -4.71 -45.75 2.74
CA LEU A 25 -4.27 -44.92 1.62
C LEU A 25 -4.11 -45.77 0.35
N LYS A 26 -3.40 -46.90 0.43
CA LYS A 26 -3.22 -47.81 -0.72
C LYS A 26 -4.56 -48.30 -1.29
N THR A 27 -5.54 -48.56 -0.43
CA THR A 27 -6.87 -48.98 -0.86
C THR A 27 -7.57 -47.86 -1.63
N TYR A 28 -7.54 -46.63 -1.11
CA TYR A 28 -8.10 -45.48 -1.80
C TYR A 28 -7.40 -45.19 -3.13
N GLN A 29 -6.06 -45.18 -3.16
CA GLN A 29 -5.30 -44.96 -4.40
C GLN A 29 -5.55 -46.04 -5.45
N ARG A 30 -5.67 -47.31 -5.03
CA ARG A 30 -6.02 -48.41 -5.95
C ARG A 30 -7.43 -48.22 -6.52
N ASN A 31 -8.40 -47.93 -5.65
CA ASN A 31 -9.78 -47.70 -6.07
C ASN A 31 -9.86 -46.47 -6.99
N PHE A 32 -9.12 -45.41 -6.67
CA PHE A 32 -9.02 -44.23 -7.53
C PHE A 32 -8.47 -44.58 -8.91
N ALA A 33 -7.40 -45.36 -9.00
CA ALA A 33 -6.72 -45.66 -10.26
C ALA A 33 -7.63 -46.38 -11.28
N ILE A 34 -8.45 -47.34 -10.84
CA ILE A 34 -9.23 -48.22 -11.72
C ILE A 34 -10.68 -47.77 -11.95
N ALA A 35 -11.16 -46.76 -11.21
CA ALA A 35 -12.58 -46.42 -11.20
C ALA A 35 -12.99 -45.38 -12.26
N SER A 36 -14.31 -45.27 -12.47
CA SER A 36 -14.90 -44.21 -13.29
C SER A 36 -14.74 -42.83 -12.63
N LEU A 37 -14.95 -41.75 -13.39
CA LEU A 37 -14.79 -40.39 -12.89
C LEU A 37 -15.71 -40.07 -11.69
N ASP A 38 -16.97 -40.52 -11.72
CA ASP A 38 -17.90 -40.32 -10.60
C ASP A 38 -17.40 -41.01 -9.33
N VAL A 39 -16.84 -42.21 -9.46
CA VAL A 39 -16.27 -42.96 -8.33
C VAL A 39 -14.97 -42.34 -7.85
N LYS A 40 -14.12 -41.79 -8.74
CA LYS A 40 -12.92 -41.02 -8.37
C LYS A 40 -13.27 -39.81 -7.50
N ILE A 41 -14.32 -39.07 -7.87
CA ILE A 41 -14.85 -37.96 -7.07
C ILE A 41 -15.28 -38.44 -5.69
N GLN A 42 -16.08 -39.51 -5.65
CA GLN A 42 -16.58 -40.07 -4.40
C GLN A 42 -15.45 -40.56 -3.48
N VAL A 43 -14.41 -41.17 -4.05
CA VAL A 43 -13.19 -41.58 -3.34
C VAL A 43 -12.49 -40.40 -2.67
N VAL A 44 -12.32 -39.28 -3.39
CA VAL A 44 -11.70 -38.06 -2.83
C VAL A 44 -12.58 -37.45 -1.74
N GLU A 45 -13.89 -37.37 -1.96
CA GLU A 45 -14.87 -36.85 -0.99
C GLU A 45 -14.90 -37.70 0.29
N ASP A 46 -14.89 -39.03 0.17
CA ASP A 46 -14.91 -39.95 1.31
C ASP A 46 -13.60 -39.92 2.10
N ALA A 47 -12.45 -39.90 1.42
CA ALA A 47 -11.16 -39.75 2.09
C ALA A 47 -11.09 -38.43 2.88
N GLY A 48 -11.62 -37.35 2.30
CA GLY A 48 -11.70 -36.01 2.90
C GLY A 48 -12.57 -35.89 4.15
N LYS A 49 -13.34 -36.92 4.54
CA LYS A 49 -14.10 -36.94 5.81
C LYS A 49 -13.22 -37.23 7.03
N SER A 50 -12.06 -37.85 6.81
CA SER A 50 -11.15 -38.25 7.89
C SER A 50 -10.23 -37.12 8.34
N ASP A 51 -10.07 -36.07 7.54
CA ASP A 51 -9.08 -34.99 7.72
C ASP A 51 -7.64 -35.49 7.96
N SER A 52 -7.35 -36.73 7.57
CA SER A 52 -6.05 -37.36 7.82
C SER A 52 -4.99 -36.82 6.86
N PRO A 53 -3.85 -36.30 7.36
CA PRO A 53 -2.71 -35.93 6.53
C PRO A 53 -2.17 -37.10 5.69
N ASP A 54 -2.36 -38.35 6.14
CA ASP A 54 -1.93 -39.53 5.39
C ASP A 54 -2.65 -39.70 4.04
N MET A 55 -3.79 -39.02 3.83
CA MET A 55 -4.52 -39.03 2.56
C MET A 55 -3.95 -38.05 1.53
N ALA A 56 -2.98 -37.22 1.88
CA ALA A 56 -2.44 -36.21 0.98
C ALA A 56 -1.97 -36.75 -0.40
N PRO A 57 -1.28 -37.90 -0.49
CA PRO A 57 -0.86 -38.46 -1.78
C PRO A 57 -2.03 -38.86 -2.70
N LEU A 58 -3.21 -39.17 -2.14
CA LEU A 58 -4.42 -39.42 -2.94
C LEU A 58 -4.95 -38.13 -3.58
N TYR A 59 -4.94 -37.02 -2.83
CA TYR A 59 -5.42 -35.75 -3.36
C TYR A 59 -4.48 -35.21 -4.44
N LEU A 60 -3.17 -35.34 -4.26
CA LEU A 60 -2.20 -35.03 -5.31
C LEU A 60 -2.41 -35.92 -6.55
N GLN A 61 -2.59 -37.24 -6.37
CA GLN A 61 -2.94 -38.14 -7.47
C GLN A 61 -4.20 -37.70 -8.23
N ALA A 62 -5.19 -37.14 -7.53
CA ALA A 62 -6.40 -36.63 -8.16
C ALA A 62 -6.16 -35.34 -8.96
N VAL A 63 -5.33 -34.42 -8.45
CA VAL A 63 -4.91 -33.21 -9.17
C VAL A 63 -4.12 -33.59 -10.43
N ASP A 64 -3.14 -34.48 -10.30
CA ASP A 64 -2.32 -34.93 -11.43
C ASP A 64 -3.15 -35.66 -12.48
N TYR A 65 -4.13 -36.48 -12.06
CA TYR A 65 -5.08 -37.11 -12.98
C TYR A 65 -5.89 -36.08 -13.78
N VAL A 66 -6.31 -34.97 -13.16
CA VAL A 66 -7.01 -33.90 -13.88
C VAL A 66 -6.06 -33.20 -14.86
N LEU A 67 -4.83 -32.91 -14.43
CA LEU A 67 -3.81 -32.28 -15.28
C LEU A 67 -3.45 -33.12 -16.51
N ASP A 68 -3.32 -34.44 -16.34
CA ASP A 68 -3.07 -35.38 -17.44
C ASP A 68 -4.25 -35.45 -18.44
N ASN A 69 -5.44 -35.03 -18.01
CA ASN A 69 -6.67 -35.03 -18.79
C ASN A 69 -7.24 -33.61 -18.98
N GLN A 70 -6.40 -32.57 -18.96
CA GLN A 70 -6.82 -31.16 -18.95
C GLN A 70 -7.77 -30.79 -20.10
N ALA A 71 -7.63 -31.41 -21.28
CA ALA A 71 -8.49 -31.16 -22.43
C ALA A 71 -9.96 -31.53 -22.20
N LEU A 72 -10.25 -32.37 -21.19
CA LEU A 72 -11.60 -32.78 -20.84
C LEU A 72 -12.26 -31.84 -19.82
N MET A 73 -11.53 -30.91 -19.22
CA MET A 73 -12.07 -29.98 -18.21
C MET A 73 -13.14 -29.04 -18.78
N GLU A 74 -12.99 -28.64 -20.05
CA GLU A 74 -13.97 -27.79 -20.74
C GLU A 74 -15.26 -28.54 -21.07
N SER A 75 -15.16 -29.82 -21.43
CA SER A 75 -16.28 -30.61 -21.94
C SER A 75 -17.00 -31.43 -20.87
N ASP A 76 -16.34 -31.77 -19.76
CA ASP A 76 -16.92 -32.53 -18.67
C ASP A 76 -16.69 -31.83 -17.31
N PRO A 77 -17.72 -31.13 -16.78
CA PRO A 77 -17.64 -30.40 -15.51
C PRO A 77 -17.22 -31.25 -14.30
N ARG A 78 -17.32 -32.57 -14.39
CA ARG A 78 -16.92 -33.48 -13.32
C ARG A 78 -15.41 -33.44 -13.07
N PHE A 79 -14.58 -33.16 -14.08
CA PHE A 79 -13.14 -32.93 -13.87
C PHE A 79 -12.89 -31.73 -12.97
N ARG A 80 -13.62 -30.62 -13.16
CA ARG A 80 -13.53 -29.45 -12.28
C ARG A 80 -14.00 -29.77 -10.85
N ARG A 81 -15.07 -30.57 -10.70
CA ARG A 81 -15.51 -31.04 -9.37
C ARG A 81 -14.44 -31.86 -8.67
N LEU A 82 -13.82 -32.81 -9.37
CA LEU A 82 -12.73 -33.62 -8.84
C LEU A 82 -11.54 -32.74 -8.40
N ALA A 83 -11.13 -31.82 -9.27
CA ALA A 83 -10.04 -30.89 -9.03
C ALA A 83 -10.29 -30.01 -7.80
N THR A 84 -11.45 -29.35 -7.74
CA THR A 84 -11.86 -28.51 -6.60
C THR A 84 -11.89 -29.30 -5.30
N GLY A 85 -12.45 -30.51 -5.32
CA GLY A 85 -12.48 -31.39 -4.14
C GLY A 85 -11.07 -31.74 -3.64
N ALA A 86 -10.18 -32.13 -4.53
CA ALA A 86 -8.80 -32.50 -4.19
C ALA A 86 -7.99 -31.28 -3.69
N VAL A 87 -8.05 -30.16 -4.40
CA VAL A 87 -7.34 -28.92 -4.05
C VAL A 87 -7.76 -28.42 -2.67
N ASN A 88 -9.06 -28.41 -2.37
CA ASN A 88 -9.55 -27.97 -1.05
C ASN A 88 -9.03 -28.86 0.08
N GLN A 89 -8.94 -30.17 -0.14
CA GLN A 89 -8.38 -31.09 0.85
C GLN A 89 -6.87 -30.88 1.03
N ILE A 90 -6.13 -30.69 -0.06
CA ILE A 90 -4.69 -30.36 -0.03
C ILE A 90 -4.43 -29.10 0.82
N GLY A 91 -5.20 -28.03 0.59
CA GLY A 91 -5.08 -26.80 1.37
C GLY A 91 -5.44 -26.99 2.84
N LYS A 92 -6.52 -27.74 3.11
CA LYS A 92 -6.98 -28.01 4.48
C LYS A 92 -5.94 -28.75 5.33
N ILE A 93 -5.21 -29.70 4.73
CA ILE A 93 -4.16 -30.47 5.42
C ILE A 93 -2.75 -29.88 5.24
N ALA A 94 -2.64 -28.72 4.59
CA ALA A 94 -1.39 -28.00 4.33
C ALA A 94 -0.29 -28.85 3.63
N TYR A 95 -0.65 -29.66 2.63
CA TYR A 95 0.30 -30.53 1.93
C TYR A 95 1.13 -29.77 0.88
N GLN A 96 2.33 -29.34 1.26
CA GLN A 96 3.23 -28.51 0.44
C GLN A 96 3.76 -29.19 -0.82
N GLU A 97 3.97 -30.51 -0.83
CA GLU A 97 4.51 -31.22 -2.01
C GLU A 97 3.60 -31.08 -3.25
N ALA A 98 2.31 -30.77 -3.04
CA ALA A 98 1.37 -30.55 -4.13
C ALA A 98 1.37 -29.12 -4.70
N ALA A 99 2.11 -28.17 -4.13
CA ALA A 99 2.00 -26.75 -4.46
C ALA A 99 2.20 -26.44 -5.96
N PHE A 100 3.19 -27.07 -6.60
CA PHE A 100 3.44 -26.90 -8.04
C PHE A 100 2.33 -27.50 -8.92
N SER A 101 1.81 -28.69 -8.60
CA SER A 101 0.68 -29.28 -9.33
C SER A 101 -0.58 -28.43 -9.17
N VAL A 102 -0.83 -27.90 -7.96
CA VAL A 102 -1.94 -26.98 -7.69
C VAL A 102 -1.79 -25.68 -8.47
N TRP A 103 -0.59 -25.09 -8.55
CA TRP A 103 -0.33 -23.92 -9.41
C TRP A 103 -0.53 -24.23 -10.90
N LYS A 104 -0.04 -25.38 -11.39
CA LYS A 104 -0.24 -25.80 -12.78
C LYS A 104 -1.73 -25.88 -13.14
N LEU A 105 -2.55 -26.36 -12.20
CA LEU A 105 -4.01 -26.46 -12.35
C LEU A 105 -4.68 -25.07 -12.48
N PHE A 106 -4.14 -24.04 -11.81
CA PHE A 106 -4.59 -22.65 -11.99
C PHE A 106 -4.48 -22.17 -13.44
N GLY A 107 -3.37 -22.53 -14.10
CA GLY A 107 -3.10 -22.18 -15.49
C GLY A 107 -3.85 -23.04 -16.50
N ALA A 108 -4.24 -24.27 -16.12
CA ALA A 108 -4.88 -25.23 -17.01
C ALA A 108 -6.35 -24.93 -17.32
N ASP A 109 -7.05 -24.19 -16.45
CA ASP A 109 -8.48 -23.88 -16.62
C ASP A 109 -8.80 -22.45 -16.15
N VAL A 110 -9.80 -21.83 -16.77
CA VAL A 110 -10.20 -20.43 -16.53
C VAL A 110 -11.45 -20.29 -15.66
N GLU A 111 -12.05 -21.39 -15.20
CA GLU A 111 -13.25 -21.39 -14.39
C GLU A 111 -13.00 -20.79 -13.01
N THR A 112 -13.86 -19.84 -12.65
CA THR A 112 -13.73 -19.00 -11.46
C THR A 112 -13.65 -19.79 -10.15
N GLN A 113 -14.54 -20.75 -9.91
CA GLN A 113 -14.57 -21.48 -8.63
C GLN A 113 -13.34 -22.34 -8.41
N LEU A 114 -12.85 -23.01 -9.46
CA LEU A 114 -11.62 -23.78 -9.41
C LEU A 114 -10.43 -22.87 -9.11
N ARG A 115 -10.31 -21.73 -9.82
CA ARG A 115 -9.23 -20.76 -9.58
C ARG A 115 -9.24 -20.18 -8.18
N ILE A 116 -10.42 -19.88 -7.63
CA ILE A 116 -10.57 -19.44 -6.24
C ILE A 116 -10.10 -20.54 -5.28
N SER A 117 -10.51 -21.80 -5.51
CA SER A 117 -10.12 -22.93 -4.68
C SER A 117 -8.61 -23.15 -4.69
N VAL A 118 -7.99 -23.03 -5.88
CA VAL A 118 -6.53 -23.09 -6.06
C VAL A 118 -5.84 -21.97 -5.29
N MET A 119 -6.24 -20.70 -5.47
CA MET A 119 -5.64 -19.57 -4.75
C MET A 119 -5.77 -19.73 -3.23
N ASN A 120 -6.94 -20.16 -2.75
CA ASN A 120 -7.17 -20.40 -1.32
C ASN A 120 -6.23 -21.46 -0.74
N SER A 121 -5.97 -22.54 -1.48
CA SER A 121 -5.02 -23.58 -1.07
C SER A 121 -3.57 -23.11 -1.17
N LEU A 122 -3.20 -22.40 -2.23
CA LEU A 122 -1.86 -21.83 -2.41
C LEU A 122 -1.50 -20.86 -1.29
N GLY A 123 -2.46 -20.08 -0.79
CA GLY A 123 -2.28 -19.23 0.39
C GLY A 123 -1.89 -19.99 1.69
N VAL A 124 -1.82 -21.32 1.66
CA VAL A 124 -1.34 -22.17 2.75
C VAL A 124 -0.13 -22.99 2.31
N ILE A 125 -0.24 -23.69 1.17
CA ILE A 125 0.77 -24.67 0.75
C ILE A 125 1.98 -24.08 0.02
N ALA A 126 1.91 -22.81 -0.42
CA ALA A 126 3.02 -22.14 -1.07
C ALA A 126 3.99 -21.46 -0.07
N ALA A 127 3.73 -21.53 1.24
CA ALA A 127 4.59 -20.94 2.25
C ALA A 127 6.02 -21.49 2.18
N GLY A 128 7.01 -20.60 2.04
CA GLY A 128 8.42 -20.96 1.86
C GLY A 128 8.79 -21.46 0.46
N VAL A 129 7.90 -21.28 -0.54
CA VAL A 129 8.15 -21.63 -1.94
C VAL A 129 8.20 -20.36 -2.79
N ASP A 130 9.34 -19.67 -2.75
CA ASP A 130 9.55 -18.35 -3.37
C ASP A 130 9.09 -18.28 -4.84
N GLU A 131 9.38 -19.32 -5.63
CA GLU A 131 8.98 -19.39 -7.04
C GLU A 131 7.45 -19.32 -7.22
N LEU A 132 6.68 -19.96 -6.33
CA LEU A 132 5.22 -19.94 -6.43
C LEU A 132 4.63 -18.62 -5.93
N ILE A 133 5.25 -18.03 -4.90
CA ILE A 133 4.89 -16.72 -4.39
C ILE A 133 5.13 -15.65 -5.46
N GLU A 134 6.29 -15.67 -6.12
CA GLU A 134 6.63 -14.78 -7.24
C GLU A 134 5.64 -14.95 -8.41
N ASN A 135 5.29 -16.19 -8.74
CA ASN A 135 4.28 -16.49 -9.75
C ASN A 135 2.91 -15.86 -9.43
N MET A 136 2.51 -15.83 -8.15
CA MET A 136 1.29 -15.14 -7.71
C MET A 136 1.41 -13.62 -7.86
N TYR A 137 2.56 -13.03 -7.54
CA TYR A 137 2.82 -11.60 -7.79
C TYR A 137 2.68 -11.25 -9.27
N LEU A 138 3.36 -12.01 -10.14
CA LEU A 138 3.33 -11.82 -11.59
C LEU A 138 1.93 -12.01 -12.18
N TRP A 139 1.10 -12.86 -11.56
CA TRP A 139 -0.28 -13.01 -11.98
C TRP A 139 -1.14 -11.80 -11.59
N LEU A 140 -1.03 -11.33 -10.34
CA LEU A 140 -1.76 -10.17 -9.84
C LEU A 140 -1.35 -8.89 -10.59
N ASP A 141 -0.05 -8.71 -10.84
CA ASP A 141 0.48 -7.60 -11.64
C ASP A 141 -0.10 -7.58 -13.04
N ARG A 142 -0.15 -8.74 -13.71
CA ARG A 142 -0.85 -8.85 -14.99
C ARG A 142 -2.32 -8.46 -14.89
N GLN A 143 -3.03 -8.83 -13.81
CA GLN A 143 -4.44 -8.45 -13.67
C GLN A 143 -4.60 -6.95 -13.47
N ASN A 144 -3.71 -6.30 -12.71
CA ASN A 144 -3.71 -4.85 -12.51
C ASN A 144 -3.53 -4.13 -13.85
N ASN A 145 -2.52 -4.56 -14.62
CA ASN A 145 -2.25 -4.02 -15.96
C ASN A 145 -3.43 -4.24 -16.93
N VAL A 146 -4.02 -5.44 -16.94
CA VAL A 146 -5.21 -5.74 -17.76
C VAL A 146 -6.36 -4.80 -17.45
N TYR A 147 -6.61 -4.51 -16.17
CA TYR A 147 -7.64 -3.57 -15.76
C TYR A 147 -7.38 -2.14 -16.21
N GLN A 148 -6.15 -1.65 -16.08
CA GLN A 148 -5.76 -0.31 -16.53
C GLN A 148 -5.95 -0.13 -18.05
N THR A 149 -5.80 -1.20 -18.84
CA THR A 149 -6.08 -1.18 -20.29
C THR A 149 -7.58 -1.23 -20.65
N GLY A 150 -8.47 -1.25 -19.65
CA GLY A 150 -9.92 -1.22 -19.83
C GLY A 150 -10.59 -2.60 -19.90
N THR A 151 -9.83 -3.69 -19.77
CA THR A 151 -10.38 -5.05 -19.73
C THR A 151 -10.63 -5.47 -18.29
N VAL A 152 -11.84 -5.93 -17.96
CA VAL A 152 -12.17 -6.33 -16.59
C VAL A 152 -11.73 -7.78 -16.35
N PRO A 153 -10.77 -8.06 -15.43
CA PRO A 153 -10.40 -9.41 -15.08
C PRO A 153 -11.47 -10.03 -14.15
N ASP A 154 -11.33 -11.32 -13.85
CA ASP A 154 -12.17 -11.96 -12.85
C ASP A 154 -11.85 -11.43 -11.44
N LEU A 155 -12.62 -10.43 -11.01
CA LEU A 155 -12.48 -9.77 -9.72
C LEU A 155 -12.58 -10.71 -8.52
N ARG A 156 -13.28 -11.85 -8.67
CA ARG A 156 -13.39 -12.85 -7.60
C ARG A 156 -12.08 -13.62 -7.44
N VAL A 157 -11.38 -13.89 -8.53
CA VAL A 157 -10.06 -14.53 -8.51
C VAL A 157 -8.99 -13.54 -8.04
N VAL A 158 -9.06 -12.27 -8.45
CA VAL A 158 -8.19 -11.20 -7.92
C VAL A 158 -8.29 -11.13 -6.40
N ALA A 159 -9.52 -11.06 -5.86
CA ALA A 159 -9.73 -11.06 -4.42
C ALA A 159 -9.23 -12.34 -3.73
N ALA A 160 -9.30 -13.50 -4.39
CA ALA A 160 -8.75 -14.74 -3.85
C ALA A 160 -7.21 -14.72 -3.81
N CYS A 161 -6.56 -14.15 -4.83
CA CYS A 161 -5.10 -14.00 -4.87
C CYS A 161 -4.61 -13.02 -3.79
N ILE A 162 -5.26 -11.87 -3.61
CA ILE A 162 -4.93 -10.91 -2.53
C ILE A 162 -5.01 -11.60 -1.16
N ARG A 163 -6.08 -12.33 -0.87
CA ARG A 163 -6.20 -13.09 0.39
C ARG A 163 -5.12 -14.16 0.54
N ALA A 164 -4.77 -14.83 -0.55
CA ALA A 164 -3.74 -15.86 -0.52
C ALA A 164 -2.37 -15.26 -0.21
N LEU A 165 -2.02 -14.12 -0.82
CA LEU A 165 -0.80 -13.37 -0.50
C LEU A 165 -0.79 -12.87 0.95
N GLY A 166 -1.90 -12.33 1.43
CA GLY A 166 -2.02 -11.90 2.82
C GLY A 166 -1.81 -13.03 3.83
N ARG A 167 -2.33 -14.23 3.54
CA ARG A 167 -2.10 -15.43 4.38
C ARG A 167 -0.66 -15.92 4.36
N LEU A 168 0.04 -15.74 3.24
CA LEU A 168 1.45 -16.10 3.12
C LEU A 168 2.35 -15.11 3.87
N GLY A 169 1.89 -13.87 4.07
CA GLY A 169 2.53 -12.88 4.94
C GLY A 169 3.80 -12.23 4.36
N ASP A 170 4.22 -12.61 3.15
CA ASP A 170 5.48 -12.16 2.55
C ASP A 170 5.48 -10.64 2.30
N GLU A 171 6.50 -9.95 2.83
CA GLU A 171 6.65 -8.49 2.77
C GLU A 171 6.76 -7.98 1.31
N ASN A 172 7.32 -8.78 0.39
CA ASN A 172 7.45 -8.41 -1.02
C ASN A 172 6.11 -8.40 -1.76
N ALA A 173 5.03 -8.90 -1.13
CA ALA A 173 3.68 -8.73 -1.64
C ALA A 173 3.20 -7.26 -1.55
N PHE A 174 3.82 -6.44 -0.70
CA PHE A 174 3.34 -5.09 -0.41
C PHE A 174 3.17 -4.23 -1.66
N PRO A 175 4.18 -4.05 -2.55
CA PRO A 175 4.03 -3.17 -3.72
C PRO A 175 2.90 -3.62 -4.65
N ILE A 176 2.76 -4.94 -4.87
CA ILE A 176 1.78 -5.44 -5.81
C ILE A 176 0.34 -5.39 -5.26
N VAL A 177 0.16 -5.68 -3.97
CA VAL A 177 -1.14 -5.52 -3.30
C VAL A 177 -1.50 -4.04 -3.18
N PHE A 178 -0.50 -3.16 -2.96
CA PHE A 178 -0.69 -1.71 -2.95
C PHE A 178 -1.15 -1.19 -4.30
N SER A 179 -0.60 -1.69 -5.41
CA SER A 179 -1.09 -1.35 -6.74
C SER A 179 -2.52 -1.83 -6.95
N ALA A 180 -2.85 -3.06 -6.52
CA ALA A 180 -4.21 -3.62 -6.61
C ALA A 180 -5.26 -2.80 -5.81
N MET A 181 -4.86 -2.22 -4.68
CA MET A 181 -5.69 -1.29 -3.90
C MET A 181 -6.06 -0.03 -4.71
N ASN A 182 -5.14 0.46 -5.53
CA ASN A 182 -5.23 1.78 -6.17
C ASN A 182 -5.60 1.75 -7.66
N VAL A 183 -5.62 0.57 -8.29
CA VAL A 183 -5.92 0.41 -9.72
C VAL A 183 -7.39 0.69 -10.07
N GLY A 184 -8.28 0.73 -9.07
CA GLY A 184 -9.67 1.14 -9.24
C GLY A 184 -10.66 0.01 -9.51
N TYR A 185 -10.38 -1.22 -9.07
CA TYR A 185 -11.28 -2.38 -9.24
C TYR A 185 -12.70 -2.17 -8.68
N SER A 186 -12.83 -2.20 -7.35
CA SER A 186 -14.05 -1.92 -6.61
C SER A 186 -13.65 -1.50 -5.20
N THR A 187 -14.56 -0.84 -4.48
CA THR A 187 -14.31 -0.48 -3.07
C THR A 187 -14.03 -1.71 -2.21
N GLN A 188 -14.76 -2.81 -2.44
CA GLN A 188 -14.55 -4.07 -1.70
C GLN A 188 -13.16 -4.67 -1.91
N ILE A 189 -12.60 -4.57 -3.13
CA ILE A 189 -11.23 -5.05 -3.39
C ILE A 189 -10.21 -4.09 -2.80
N ALA A 190 -10.43 -2.79 -2.89
CA ALA A 190 -9.55 -1.79 -2.27
C ALA A 190 -9.50 -1.96 -0.75
N ASP A 191 -10.64 -2.16 -0.09
CA ASP A 191 -10.73 -2.40 1.35
C ASP A 191 -10.01 -3.71 1.74
N LEU A 192 -10.25 -4.79 0.99
CA LEU A 192 -9.54 -6.07 1.20
C LEU A 192 -8.02 -5.94 1.03
N ALA A 193 -7.58 -5.21 0.00
CA ALA A 193 -6.16 -4.98 -0.24
C ALA A 193 -5.55 -4.14 0.89
N ARG A 194 -6.25 -3.10 1.36
CA ARG A 194 -5.83 -2.30 2.52
C ARG A 194 -5.68 -3.14 3.78
N GLU A 195 -6.68 -3.96 4.11
CA GLU A 195 -6.62 -4.88 5.25
C GLU A 195 -5.41 -5.81 5.11
N THR A 196 -5.22 -6.39 3.92
CA THR A 196 -4.09 -7.29 3.63
C THR A 196 -2.74 -6.58 3.84
N LEU A 197 -2.56 -5.37 3.32
CA LEU A 197 -1.32 -4.59 3.47
C LEU A 197 -0.96 -4.31 4.93
N LEU A 198 -1.97 -4.13 5.78
CA LEU A 198 -1.77 -3.90 7.21
C LEU A 198 -1.47 -5.19 7.98
N GLU A 199 -1.69 -6.36 7.39
CA GLU A 199 -1.39 -7.67 8.00
C GLU A 199 -0.06 -8.28 7.53
N LEU A 200 0.52 -7.78 6.42
CA LEU A 200 1.82 -8.24 5.94
C LEU A 200 2.93 -8.03 6.98
N GLU A 201 3.92 -8.93 6.95
CA GLU A 201 5.15 -8.77 7.71
C GLU A 201 5.95 -7.55 7.22
N GLY A 202 6.91 -7.10 8.04
CA GLY A 202 7.75 -5.93 7.71
C GLY A 202 7.29 -4.63 8.38
N ASP A 203 8.10 -3.59 8.16
CA ASP A 203 7.84 -2.25 8.69
C ASP A 203 7.00 -1.42 7.70
N LEU A 204 5.86 -0.90 8.17
CA LEU A 204 4.93 -0.16 7.31
C LEU A 204 5.55 1.11 6.73
N LYS A 205 6.41 1.80 7.49
CA LYS A 205 7.08 3.00 7.00
C LYS A 205 8.04 2.64 5.87
N ASP A 206 8.86 1.60 6.04
CA ASP A 206 9.81 1.16 5.00
C ASP A 206 9.09 0.75 3.71
N HIS A 207 7.95 0.07 3.85
CA HIS A 207 7.09 -0.28 2.72
C HIS A 207 6.54 0.94 1.97
N LEU A 208 5.97 1.90 2.71
CA LEU A 208 5.43 3.13 2.11
C LEU A 208 6.53 4.00 1.50
N TYR A 209 7.72 4.02 2.11
CA TYR A 209 8.90 4.70 1.56
C TYR A 209 9.32 4.08 0.22
N THR A 210 9.33 2.75 0.13
CA THR A 210 9.64 2.01 -1.10
C THR A 210 8.67 2.36 -2.23
N VAL A 211 7.37 2.47 -1.93
CA VAL A 211 6.36 2.92 -2.91
C VAL A 211 6.60 4.37 -3.33
N LEU A 212 6.84 5.28 -2.38
CA LEU A 212 7.14 6.68 -2.70
C LEU A 212 8.40 6.83 -3.56
N GLN A 213 9.37 5.94 -3.44
CA GLN A 213 10.59 5.98 -4.24
C GLN A 213 10.34 5.46 -5.67
N ASN A 214 9.71 4.29 -5.79
CA ASN A 214 9.78 3.48 -7.02
C ASN A 214 8.49 3.44 -7.85
N SER A 215 7.34 3.87 -7.32
CA SER A 215 6.06 3.76 -8.02
C SER A 215 5.70 4.99 -8.88
N PRO A 216 4.71 4.90 -9.78
CA PRO A 216 4.15 6.06 -10.48
C PRO A 216 3.58 7.12 -9.53
N LEU A 217 3.53 8.39 -9.96
CA LEU A 217 3.12 9.54 -9.14
C LEU A 217 1.77 9.35 -8.42
N LEU A 218 0.79 8.70 -9.08
CA LEU A 218 -0.50 8.43 -8.47
C LEU A 218 -0.37 7.52 -7.24
N GLU A 219 0.41 6.44 -7.33
CA GLU A 219 0.65 5.54 -6.21
C GLU A 219 1.48 6.21 -5.12
N LYS A 220 2.46 7.05 -5.48
CA LYS A 220 3.20 7.88 -4.50
C LYS A 220 2.25 8.74 -3.67
N LYS A 221 1.29 9.40 -4.32
CA LYS A 221 0.24 10.18 -3.63
C LYS A 221 -0.58 9.32 -2.67
N GLN A 222 -1.00 8.12 -3.11
CA GLN A 222 -1.78 7.23 -2.24
C GLN A 222 -0.96 6.71 -1.06
N ALA A 223 0.34 6.49 -1.23
CA ALA A 223 1.22 6.06 -0.16
C ALA A 223 1.37 7.14 0.91
N LEU A 224 1.52 8.40 0.49
CA LEU A 224 1.50 9.54 1.41
C LEU A 224 0.19 9.61 2.19
N ILE A 225 -0.96 9.53 1.52
CA ILE A 225 -2.28 9.59 2.17
C ILE A 225 -2.41 8.46 3.20
N MET A 226 -2.09 7.22 2.79
CA MET A 226 -2.14 6.06 3.68
C MET A 226 -1.22 6.23 4.90
N ALA A 227 -0.02 6.80 4.72
CA ALA A 227 0.88 7.09 5.82
C ALA A 227 0.27 8.07 6.82
N LEU A 228 -0.29 9.18 6.33
CA LEU A 228 -0.84 10.24 7.16
C LEU A 228 -2.08 9.79 7.94
N GLU A 229 -2.91 8.95 7.32
CA GLU A 229 -4.13 8.38 7.92
C GLU A 229 -3.86 7.18 8.85
N SER A 230 -2.69 6.55 8.76
CA SER A 230 -2.38 5.32 9.52
C SER A 230 -2.22 5.59 11.02
N ASP A 231 -2.91 4.82 11.86
CA ASP A 231 -2.71 4.81 13.31
C ASP A 231 -1.48 3.97 13.74
N ARG A 232 -0.85 3.25 12.80
CA ARG A 232 0.36 2.45 13.07
C ARG A 232 1.64 3.27 13.01
N LEU A 233 1.58 4.47 12.45
CA LEU A 233 2.73 5.38 12.33
C LEU A 233 2.63 6.48 13.37
N ASN A 234 3.74 6.75 14.04
CA ASN A 234 3.84 7.90 14.94
C ASN A 234 4.03 9.21 14.16
N ASP A 235 3.94 10.35 14.85
CA ASP A 235 4.02 11.66 14.20
C ASP A 235 5.38 11.95 13.54
N ASN A 236 6.49 11.42 14.06
CA ASN A 236 7.80 11.60 13.44
C ASN A 236 7.90 10.80 12.14
N GLU A 237 7.43 9.55 12.14
CA GLU A 237 7.41 8.71 10.94
C GLU A 237 6.53 9.32 9.84
N LYS A 238 5.37 9.86 10.22
CA LYS A 238 4.50 10.61 9.31
C LYS A 238 5.18 11.87 8.77
N ALA A 239 5.95 12.58 9.60
CA ALA A 239 6.70 13.76 9.17
C ALA A 239 7.83 13.40 8.20
N GLU A 240 8.60 12.35 8.46
CA GLU A 240 9.67 11.88 7.57
C GLU A 240 9.12 11.41 6.21
N ILE A 241 7.98 10.71 6.22
CA ILE A 241 7.28 10.32 4.97
C ILE A 241 6.77 11.57 4.23
N ALA A 242 6.19 12.54 4.95
CA ALA A 242 5.74 13.78 4.34
C ALA A 242 6.90 14.61 3.79
N GLU A 243 8.05 14.64 4.46
CA GLU A 243 9.27 15.30 3.98
C GLU A 243 9.71 14.69 2.64
N PHE A 244 9.77 13.37 2.56
CA PHE A 244 10.08 12.68 1.31
C PHE A 244 9.01 12.92 0.23
N GLY A 245 7.73 12.93 0.61
CA GLY A 245 6.63 13.26 -0.30
C GLY A 245 6.71 14.68 -0.86
N LEU A 246 7.17 15.64 -0.05
CA LEU A 246 7.39 17.02 -0.48
C LEU A 246 8.53 17.12 -1.49
N ASP A 247 9.65 16.47 -1.20
CA ASP A 247 10.81 16.37 -2.08
C ASP A 247 10.42 15.79 -3.46
N VAL A 248 9.72 14.65 -3.45
CA VAL A 248 9.18 14.04 -4.67
C VAL A 248 8.27 15.02 -5.44
N GLY A 249 7.35 15.68 -4.75
CA GLY A 249 6.41 16.62 -5.38
C GLY A 249 7.07 17.86 -5.98
N LEU A 250 8.20 18.30 -5.42
CA LEU A 250 9.00 19.44 -5.93
C LEU A 250 9.89 19.04 -7.10
N HIS A 251 10.54 17.89 -7.00
CA HIS A 251 11.62 17.50 -7.90
C HIS A 251 11.21 16.51 -9.00
N THR A 252 9.97 16.03 -9.01
CA THR A 252 9.46 15.22 -10.13
C THR A 252 9.05 16.11 -11.30
N GLY A 253 9.91 16.18 -12.32
CA GLY A 253 9.60 16.85 -13.58
C GLY A 253 8.76 15.97 -14.51
N THR A 254 7.61 16.49 -14.96
CA THR A 254 6.76 15.83 -15.96
C THR A 254 6.11 16.84 -16.91
N ALA A 255 5.93 16.45 -18.17
CA ALA A 255 5.23 17.23 -19.19
C ALA A 255 3.71 16.97 -19.18
N ASP A 256 3.27 15.90 -18.52
CA ASP A 256 1.86 15.53 -18.44
C ASP A 256 1.10 16.42 -17.43
N VAL A 257 -0.02 17.02 -17.86
CA VAL A 257 -0.79 17.97 -17.05
C VAL A 257 -1.44 17.30 -15.84
N LEU A 258 -1.87 16.04 -15.98
CA LEU A 258 -2.46 15.28 -14.88
C LEU A 258 -1.39 14.93 -13.85
N GLU A 259 -0.22 14.47 -14.30
CA GLU A 259 0.91 14.19 -13.41
C GLU A 259 1.42 15.45 -12.69
N GLN A 260 1.48 16.59 -13.37
CA GLN A 260 1.80 17.88 -12.74
C GLN A 260 0.80 18.23 -11.62
N LYS A 261 -0.49 17.95 -11.84
CA LYS A 261 -1.51 18.14 -10.81
C LYS A 261 -1.29 17.19 -9.62
N ILE A 262 -0.95 15.92 -9.88
CA ILE A 262 -0.66 14.94 -8.83
C ILE A 262 0.59 15.35 -8.02
N ALA A 263 1.64 15.84 -8.68
CA ALA A 263 2.83 16.36 -8.02
C ALA A 263 2.50 17.57 -7.13
N ARG A 264 1.66 18.51 -7.60
CA ARG A 264 1.18 19.62 -6.76
C ARG A 264 0.38 19.13 -5.55
N ASP A 265 -0.53 18.18 -5.74
CA ASP A 265 -1.30 17.59 -4.63
C ASP A 265 -0.36 16.95 -3.58
N LEU A 266 0.65 16.20 -4.03
CA LEU A 266 1.70 15.64 -3.16
C LEU A 266 2.37 16.72 -2.31
N ARG A 267 2.79 17.82 -2.92
CA ARG A 267 3.39 18.94 -2.18
C ARG A 267 2.43 19.52 -1.14
N PHE A 268 1.17 19.75 -1.50
CA PHE A 268 0.21 20.37 -0.58
C PHE A 268 -0.11 19.47 0.61
N PHE A 269 -0.34 18.17 0.39
CA PHE A 269 -0.56 17.21 1.49
C PHE A 269 0.67 17.11 2.40
N SER A 270 1.86 17.04 1.79
CA SER A 270 3.12 16.97 2.53
C SER A 270 3.36 18.22 3.35
N ASN A 271 3.22 19.40 2.75
CA ASN A 271 3.39 20.68 3.41
C ASN A 271 2.42 20.86 4.60
N GLN A 272 1.14 20.49 4.43
CA GLN A 272 0.17 20.50 5.52
C GLN A 272 0.59 19.57 6.68
N ALA A 273 1.04 18.35 6.36
CA ALA A 273 1.48 17.38 7.35
C ALA A 273 2.72 17.85 8.13
N LEU A 274 3.68 18.48 7.46
CA LEU A 274 4.89 19.03 8.07
C LEU A 274 4.59 20.26 8.92
N SER A 275 3.74 21.15 8.41
CA SER A 275 3.30 22.38 9.06
C SER A 275 2.57 22.11 10.37
N SER A 276 1.61 21.18 10.36
CA SER A 276 0.86 20.78 11.57
C SER A 276 1.76 20.17 12.65
N ARG A 277 2.85 19.52 12.26
CA ARG A 277 3.85 18.90 13.15
C ARG A 277 5.01 19.82 13.53
N LYS A 278 5.08 21.02 12.95
CA LYS A 278 6.19 21.97 13.14
C LYS A 278 7.55 21.33 12.85
N TRP A 279 7.61 20.53 11.77
CA TRP A 279 8.78 19.73 11.44
C TRP A 279 9.90 20.58 10.80
N SER A 280 10.76 21.15 11.64
CA SER A 280 11.80 22.10 11.22
C SER A 280 12.88 21.51 10.31
N GLN A 281 13.08 20.19 10.30
CA GLN A 281 14.09 19.55 9.44
C GLN A 281 13.78 19.75 7.95
N ALA A 282 12.50 19.84 7.58
CA ALA A 282 12.06 20.09 6.21
C ALA A 282 12.06 21.58 5.80
N ALA A 283 12.64 22.49 6.60
CA ALA A 283 12.55 23.93 6.35
C ALA A 283 13.02 24.34 4.95
N SER A 284 14.10 23.73 4.43
CA SER A 284 14.59 24.00 3.07
C SER A 284 13.56 23.62 1.99
N LEU A 285 12.92 22.46 2.13
CA LEU A 285 11.87 22.01 1.19
C LEU A 285 10.60 22.86 1.31
N VAL A 286 10.24 23.29 2.53
CA VAL A 286 9.08 24.18 2.75
C VAL A 286 9.32 25.56 2.13
N ILE A 287 10.55 26.08 2.17
CA ILE A 287 10.93 27.32 1.46
C ILE A 287 10.77 27.16 -0.06
N GLU A 288 11.26 26.07 -0.63
CA GLU A 288 11.13 25.81 -2.07
C GLU A 288 9.66 25.61 -2.49
N HIS A 289 8.88 24.94 -1.64
CA HIS A 289 7.44 24.82 -1.80
C HIS A 289 6.72 26.17 -1.81
N PHE A 290 7.08 27.04 -0.87
CA PHE A 290 6.55 28.40 -0.82
C PHE A 290 6.87 29.16 -2.10
N ASP A 291 8.13 29.12 -2.56
CA ASP A 291 8.56 29.79 -3.79
C ASP A 291 7.79 29.30 -5.02
N SER A 292 7.64 27.99 -5.15
CA SER A 292 6.86 27.38 -6.22
C SER A 292 5.39 27.80 -6.16
N THR A 293 4.81 27.86 -4.95
CA THR A 293 3.40 28.22 -4.74
C THR A 293 3.14 29.70 -5.03
N VAL A 294 4.07 30.60 -4.72
CA VAL A 294 4.00 32.02 -5.10
C VAL A 294 3.94 32.15 -6.62
N LEU A 295 4.86 31.50 -7.34
CA LEU A 295 4.89 31.54 -8.81
C LEU A 295 3.62 30.96 -9.43
N GLU A 296 3.08 29.88 -8.88
CA GLU A 296 1.83 29.28 -9.34
C GLU A 296 0.62 30.17 -9.08
N PHE A 297 0.56 30.83 -7.92
CA PHE A 297 -0.49 31.79 -7.59
C PHE A 297 -0.48 33.00 -8.53
N GLU A 298 0.70 33.59 -8.76
CA GLU A 298 0.86 34.73 -9.67
C GLU A 298 0.47 34.39 -11.12
N ARG A 299 0.65 33.13 -11.53
CA ARG A 299 0.24 32.61 -12.84
C ARG A 299 -1.23 32.18 -12.90
N GLY A 300 -1.97 32.25 -11.79
CA GLY A 300 -3.36 31.79 -11.71
C GLY A 300 -3.53 30.25 -11.81
N ILE A 301 -2.46 29.49 -11.52
CA ILE A 301 -2.47 28.02 -11.53
C ILE A 301 -2.95 27.47 -10.19
N SER A 302 -2.61 28.16 -9.10
CA SER A 302 -2.97 27.77 -7.73
C SER A 302 -3.87 28.82 -7.08
N ASP A 303 -4.76 28.36 -6.20
CA ASP A 303 -5.66 29.22 -5.44
C ASP A 303 -4.94 29.94 -4.29
N LYS A 304 -5.46 31.11 -3.91
CA LYS A 304 -4.97 31.90 -2.76
C LYS A 304 -4.81 31.06 -1.48
N ARG A 305 -5.74 30.14 -1.23
CA ARG A 305 -5.72 29.25 -0.05
C ARG A 305 -4.39 28.52 0.10
N PHE A 306 -3.85 27.97 -0.99
CA PHE A 306 -2.58 27.23 -0.93
C PHE A 306 -1.39 28.13 -0.64
N LEU A 307 -1.41 29.37 -1.14
CA LEU A 307 -0.39 30.36 -0.80
C LEU A 307 -0.45 30.73 0.69
N LEU A 308 -1.65 30.94 1.24
CA LEU A 308 -1.82 31.20 2.67
C LEU A 308 -1.32 30.04 3.53
N GLU A 309 -1.61 28.79 3.12
CA GLU A 309 -1.11 27.58 3.77
C GLU A 309 0.43 27.48 3.70
N ALA A 310 1.04 27.82 2.57
CA ALA A 310 2.50 27.84 2.44
C ALA A 310 3.15 28.89 3.36
N ILE A 311 2.54 30.08 3.50
CA ILE A 311 3.00 31.12 4.44
C ILE A 311 2.90 30.64 5.89
N ASP A 312 1.77 30.03 6.26
CA ASP A 312 1.59 29.44 7.60
C ASP A 312 2.62 28.35 7.88
N SER A 313 3.01 27.60 6.85
CA SER A 313 3.98 26.51 6.96
C SER A 313 5.38 27.03 7.27
N LEU A 314 5.83 28.09 6.59
CA LEU A 314 7.06 28.79 6.97
C LEU A 314 7.02 29.30 8.42
N GLY A 315 5.90 29.90 8.84
CA GLY A 315 5.71 30.35 10.21
C GLY A 315 5.68 29.22 11.26
N ASN A 316 5.40 27.98 10.86
CA ASN A 316 5.43 26.80 11.73
C ASN A 316 6.81 26.18 11.86
N MET A 317 7.75 26.45 10.95
CA MET A 317 9.08 25.81 10.96
C MET A 317 9.95 26.26 12.14
N SER A 318 9.71 27.44 12.70
CA SER A 318 10.47 27.96 13.87
C SER A 318 11.98 28.03 13.64
N VAL A 319 12.41 28.36 12.41
CA VAL A 319 13.83 28.52 12.03
C VAL A 319 14.08 29.89 11.39
N HIS A 320 15.33 30.36 11.48
CA HIS A 320 15.77 31.66 10.96
C HIS A 320 15.55 31.77 9.45
N GLU A 321 15.86 30.71 8.70
CA GLU A 321 15.76 30.68 7.24
C GLU A 321 14.32 30.91 6.75
N ALA A 322 13.34 30.34 7.47
CA ALA A 322 11.93 30.57 7.18
C ALA A 322 11.51 32.01 7.46
N ALA A 323 12.05 32.63 8.52
CA ALA A 323 11.82 34.03 8.83
C ALA A 323 12.41 34.93 7.74
N VAL A 324 13.68 34.72 7.37
CA VAL A 324 14.35 35.45 6.28
C VAL A 324 13.55 35.35 4.99
N ARG A 325 13.02 34.17 4.64
CA ARG A 325 12.23 34.03 3.42
C ARG A 325 10.92 34.80 3.48
N LEU A 326 10.20 34.77 4.60
CA LEU A 326 8.99 35.57 4.79
C LEU A 326 9.28 37.08 4.78
N ILE A 327 10.43 37.50 5.34
CA ILE A 327 10.88 38.91 5.30
C ILE A 327 11.07 39.35 3.84
N GLN A 328 11.77 38.55 3.03
CA GLN A 328 11.95 38.85 1.61
C GLN A 328 10.63 38.96 0.86
N TYR A 329 9.63 38.16 1.23
CA TYR A 329 8.30 38.27 0.65
C TYR A 329 7.56 39.53 1.13
N LEU A 330 7.70 39.92 2.40
CA LEU A 330 7.19 41.20 2.89
C LEU A 330 7.84 42.39 2.18
N VAL A 331 9.15 42.36 1.92
CA VAL A 331 9.85 43.38 1.13
C VAL A 331 9.22 43.54 -0.26
N LEU A 332 8.92 42.42 -0.92
CA LEU A 332 8.25 42.44 -2.23
C LEU A 332 6.86 43.09 -2.12
N LEU A 333 6.06 42.69 -1.13
CA LEU A 333 4.72 43.24 -0.89
C LEU A 333 4.77 44.74 -0.57
N ASN A 334 5.73 45.17 0.26
CA ASN A 334 5.99 46.56 0.59
C ASN A 334 6.29 47.38 -0.68
N SER A 335 7.12 46.84 -1.58
CA SER A 335 7.47 47.49 -2.85
C SER A 335 6.28 47.65 -3.81
N TYR A 336 5.31 46.72 -3.76
CA TYR A 336 4.07 46.82 -4.54
C TYR A 336 3.16 47.91 -3.97
N THR A 337 3.00 47.95 -2.65
CA THR A 337 2.19 48.96 -1.95
C THR A 337 2.76 50.37 -2.17
N GLU A 338 4.08 50.54 -2.12
CA GLU A 338 4.74 51.82 -2.41
C GLU A 338 4.45 52.32 -3.84
N LYS A 339 4.33 51.40 -4.80
CA LYS A 339 3.99 51.70 -6.20
C LYS A 339 2.49 51.79 -6.46
N LEU A 340 1.66 51.85 -5.42
CA LEU A 340 0.19 51.87 -5.50
C LEU A 340 -0.41 50.68 -6.27
N GLN A 341 0.27 49.53 -6.26
CA GLN A 341 -0.28 48.30 -6.80
C GLN A 341 -1.22 47.65 -5.77
N THR A 342 -2.30 47.04 -6.26
CA THR A 342 -3.23 46.30 -5.42
C THR A 342 -2.61 44.98 -4.94
N TYR A 343 -2.52 44.81 -3.64
CA TYR A 343 -2.17 43.55 -2.98
C TYR A 343 -3.42 42.95 -2.32
N ASP A 344 -3.42 41.63 -2.11
CA ASP A 344 -4.45 40.98 -1.31
C ASP A 344 -4.11 41.18 0.19
N GLU A 345 -5.00 41.88 0.89
CA GLU A 345 -4.83 42.23 2.31
C GLU A 345 -4.61 41.00 3.20
N GLU A 346 -5.29 39.88 2.89
CA GLU A 346 -5.20 38.65 3.67
C GLU A 346 -3.81 38.03 3.59
N ILE A 347 -3.15 38.11 2.42
CA ILE A 347 -1.78 37.64 2.23
C ILE A 347 -0.83 38.45 3.11
N VAL A 348 -0.93 39.78 3.11
CA VAL A 348 -0.03 40.63 3.90
C VAL A 348 -0.23 40.39 5.39
N ILE A 349 -1.48 40.33 5.86
CA ILE A 349 -1.81 40.00 7.25
C ILE A 349 -1.18 38.65 7.64
N ARG A 350 -1.31 37.63 6.78
CA ARG A 350 -0.79 36.29 7.01
C ARG A 350 0.73 36.26 7.12
N VAL A 351 1.44 36.99 6.26
CA VAL A 351 2.91 37.12 6.29
C VAL A 351 3.36 37.77 7.59
N VAL A 352 2.80 38.94 7.90
CA VAL A 352 3.13 39.72 9.09
C VAL A 352 2.86 38.94 10.37
N THR A 353 1.73 38.24 10.44
CA THR A 353 1.37 37.40 11.59
C THR A 353 2.37 36.28 11.80
N ASN A 354 2.79 35.60 10.72
CA ASN A 354 3.77 34.52 10.81
C ASN A 354 5.20 35.02 11.10
N LEU A 355 5.58 36.22 10.67
CA LEU A 355 6.82 36.88 11.10
C LEU A 355 6.83 37.14 12.61
N GLY A 356 5.73 37.67 13.16
CA GLY A 356 5.56 37.85 14.60
C GLY A 356 5.65 36.54 15.37
N LYS A 357 5.06 35.47 14.82
CA LYS A 357 5.11 34.12 15.39
C LYS A 357 6.51 33.51 15.42
N LEU A 358 7.30 33.71 14.37
CA LEU A 358 8.70 33.28 14.32
C LEU A 358 9.56 34.08 15.28
N GLY A 359 9.20 35.35 15.54
CA GLY A 359 9.86 36.19 16.54
C GLY A 359 11.29 36.58 16.17
N ASP A 360 11.69 36.45 14.90
CA ASP A 360 13.06 36.73 14.46
C ASP A 360 13.31 38.24 14.30
N LYS A 361 14.31 38.76 15.01
CA LYS A 361 14.67 40.18 14.98
C LYS A 361 15.04 40.72 13.59
N ALA A 362 15.43 39.87 12.65
CA ALA A 362 15.70 40.29 11.27
C ALA A 362 14.47 40.93 10.62
N ALA A 363 13.25 40.63 11.10
CA ALA A 363 12.01 41.19 10.57
C ALA A 363 11.73 42.64 11.03
N PHE A 364 12.51 43.19 11.98
CA PHE A 364 12.21 44.47 12.61
C PHE A 364 12.08 45.62 11.60
N ASP A 365 13.07 45.80 10.72
CA ASP A 365 13.11 46.93 9.80
C ASP A 365 11.94 46.89 8.81
N ASP A 366 11.64 45.72 8.24
CA ASP A 366 10.58 45.56 7.24
C ASP A 366 9.16 45.63 7.84
N LEU A 367 8.99 45.18 9.08
CA LEU A 367 7.74 45.35 9.83
C LEU A 367 7.51 46.81 10.24
N ILE A 368 8.56 47.55 10.58
CA ILE A 368 8.49 49.00 10.80
C ILE A 368 8.16 49.72 9.50
N TYR A 369 8.80 49.35 8.38
CA TYR A 369 8.54 49.96 7.08
C TYR A 369 7.06 49.81 6.67
N ALA A 370 6.46 48.65 6.92
CA ALA A 370 5.04 48.41 6.70
C ALA A 370 4.11 49.34 7.52
N GLN A 371 4.55 49.95 8.63
CA GLN A 371 3.74 50.95 9.36
C GLN A 371 3.60 52.28 8.62
N TYR A 372 4.55 52.60 7.73
CA TYR A 372 4.63 53.89 7.05
C TYR A 372 4.05 53.86 5.64
N LEU A 373 3.85 52.67 5.07
CA LEU A 373 3.21 52.50 3.78
C LEU A 373 1.69 52.66 3.87
N ASP A 374 1.03 52.86 2.72
CA ASP A 374 -0.42 53.02 2.60
C ASP A 374 -1.18 51.68 2.74
N TYR A 375 -0.82 50.92 3.79
CA TYR A 375 -1.53 49.75 4.25
C TYR A 375 -2.77 50.12 5.05
N SER A 376 -3.78 49.25 5.00
CA SER A 376 -4.96 49.40 5.85
C SER A 376 -4.60 49.44 7.34
N ASP A 377 -5.51 49.99 8.15
CA ASP A 377 -5.34 50.00 9.61
C ASP A 377 -5.22 48.58 10.20
N ILE A 378 -5.83 47.58 9.54
CA ILE A 378 -5.78 46.18 9.97
C ILE A 378 -4.35 45.63 9.81
N VAL A 379 -3.76 45.80 8.63
CA VAL A 379 -2.38 45.36 8.37
C VAL A 379 -1.41 46.08 9.31
N ARG A 380 -1.55 47.41 9.48
CA ARG A 380 -0.71 48.18 10.41
C ARG A 380 -0.86 47.71 11.86
N LYS A 381 -2.08 47.33 12.29
CA LYS A 381 -2.30 46.76 13.62
C LYS A 381 -1.58 45.42 13.80
N GLU A 382 -1.69 44.51 12.83
CA GLU A 382 -1.02 43.20 12.92
C GLU A 382 0.51 43.33 12.86
N ALA A 383 1.05 44.26 12.06
CA ALA A 383 2.50 44.51 12.03
C ALA A 383 3.03 45.06 13.36
N ARG A 384 2.23 45.87 14.07
CA ARG A 384 2.59 46.35 15.40
C ARG A 384 2.65 45.21 16.43
N LYS A 385 1.69 44.29 16.39
CA LYS A 385 1.72 43.08 17.24
C LYS A 385 2.89 42.17 16.91
N ALA A 386 3.23 42.04 15.62
CA ALA A 386 4.37 41.24 15.18
C ALA A 386 5.68 41.80 15.73
N LEU A 387 5.86 43.14 15.70
CA LEU A 387 7.01 43.83 16.30
C LEU A 387 7.15 43.58 17.80
N GLU A 388 6.03 43.59 18.54
CA GLU A 388 6.01 43.29 19.98
C GLU A 388 6.40 41.84 20.31
N SER A 389 6.28 40.94 19.33
CA SER A 389 6.57 39.51 19.49
C SER A 389 8.00 39.12 19.14
N LEU A 390 8.82 40.05 18.65
CA LEU A 390 10.21 39.80 18.26
C LEU A 390 11.10 39.53 19.50
N GLN A 391 12.00 38.56 19.37
CA GLN A 391 12.98 38.17 20.38
C GLN A 391 14.35 38.78 20.03
N TRP A 392 14.97 39.44 21.01
CA TRP A 392 16.17 40.28 20.82
C TRP A 392 17.50 39.56 21.08
#